data_AF-A0A951CLK0-F1
#
_entry.id   AF-A0A951CLK0-F1
#
_cell.length_a   1.000
_cell.length_b   1.000
_cell.length_c   1.000
_cell.angle_alpha   90.00
_cell.angle_beta   90.00
_cell.angle_gamma   90.00
#
_symmetry.space_group_name_H-M   'P 1'
#
loop_
_entity.id
_entity.type
_entity.pdbx_description
1 polymer ?
#
loop_
_entity_poly.entity_id
_entity_poly.type
_entity_poly.pdbx_seq_one_letter_code
_entity_poly.pdbx_strand_id
1 'polypeptide(L)'
;MARYKATLQKVRRYKDKLGMGMDPHIIKTVALLNAMGFKTSGSCEGHMTRNYADIVPWIHVDVNHDKKKELRVRKLIEEYWKYRKPAHIAEDTQIRLRDLGKNEKRGTVDILRIEIGLSHFYRVVPYKARIPRPVLKWFL
;
A
#
# COMPACT_ATOMS: atom_id res chain seq x y z
N MET A 1 18.68 3.49 5.04
CA MET A 1 17.84 3.52 6.26
C MET A 1 17.40 4.94 6.66
N ALA A 2 18.22 5.99 6.47
CA ALA A 2 17.86 7.36 6.85
C ALA A 2 16.54 7.86 6.24
N ARG A 3 16.32 7.62 4.93
CA ARG A 3 15.10 8.05 4.22
C ARG A 3 13.82 7.45 4.81
N TYR A 4 13.81 6.14 5.11
CA TYR A 4 12.63 5.50 5.73
C TYR A 4 12.34 6.06 7.13
N LYS A 5 13.36 6.22 7.98
CA LYS A 5 13.17 6.80 9.33
C LYS A 5 12.61 8.22 9.26
N ALA A 6 13.15 9.06 8.37
CA ALA A 6 12.66 10.41 8.15
C ALA A 6 11.21 10.41 7.66
N THR A 7 10.88 9.57 6.66
CA THR A 7 9.51 9.44 6.16
C THR A 7 8.55 8.91 7.22
N LEU A 8 8.97 7.95 8.05
CA LEU A 8 8.14 7.41 9.13
C LEU A 8 7.79 8.48 10.17
N GLN A 9 8.76 9.31 10.56
CA GLN A 9 8.50 10.45 11.44
C GLN A 9 7.55 11.46 10.79
N LYS A 10 7.71 11.72 9.48
CA LYS A 10 6.83 12.62 8.73
C LYS A 10 5.39 12.10 8.68
N VAL A 11 5.20 10.83 8.31
CA VAL A 11 3.88 10.20 8.17
C VAL A 11 3.13 10.13 9.50
N ARG A 12 3.83 9.86 10.62
CA ARG A 12 3.22 9.90 11.97
C ARG A 12 2.62 11.24 12.35
N ARG A 13 3.03 12.32 11.69
CA ARG A 13 2.53 13.68 11.93
C ARG A 13 1.44 14.08 10.93
N TYR A 14 1.12 13.24 9.95
CA TYR A 14 0.03 13.53 9.03
C TYR A 14 -1.29 13.54 9.78
N LYS A 15 -2.07 14.57 9.48
CA LYS A 15 -3.45 14.72 9.92
C LYS A 15 -4.32 14.84 8.68
N ASP A 16 -5.49 14.23 8.73
CA ASP A 16 -6.50 14.41 7.71
C ASP A 16 -7.18 15.80 7.84
N LYS A 17 -8.19 16.06 7.00
CA LYS A 17 -8.94 17.33 7.02
C LYS A 17 -9.73 17.55 8.31
N LEU A 18 -9.97 16.49 9.09
CA LEU A 18 -10.66 16.52 10.38
C LEU A 18 -9.68 16.62 11.56
N GLY A 19 -8.37 16.70 11.28
CA GLY A 19 -7.32 16.74 12.29
C GLY A 19 -6.97 15.38 12.90
N MET A 20 -7.55 14.29 12.39
CA MET A 20 -7.29 12.93 12.85
C MET A 20 -5.97 12.41 12.30
N GLY A 21 -5.23 11.67 13.12
CA GLY A 21 -4.00 11.02 12.70
C GLY A 21 -4.26 9.86 11.74
N MET A 22 -3.20 9.40 11.08
CA MET A 22 -3.23 8.17 10.29
C MET A 22 -3.40 6.94 11.17
N ASP A 23 -4.11 5.93 10.67
CA ASP A 23 -4.32 4.68 11.38
C ASP A 23 -2.97 3.97 11.72
N PRO A 24 -2.77 3.41 12.92
CA PRO A 24 -1.44 3.02 13.41
C PRO A 24 -0.70 1.90 12.64
N HIS A 25 -1.42 0.86 12.20
CA HIS A 25 -0.92 -0.29 11.45
C HIS A 25 -0.59 0.03 9.99
N ILE A 26 -1.23 1.03 9.37
CA ILE A 26 -0.95 1.42 7.97
C ILE A 26 0.22 2.39 7.82
N ILE A 27 0.58 3.11 8.89
CA ILE A 27 1.69 4.10 8.92
C ILE A 27 2.99 3.55 8.34
N LYS A 28 3.40 2.33 8.71
CA LYS A 28 4.67 1.75 8.23
C LYS A 28 4.65 1.54 6.73
N THR A 29 3.56 1.00 6.19
CA THR A 29 3.37 0.75 4.77
C THR A 29 3.36 2.06 3.97
N VAL A 30 2.65 3.07 4.45
CA VAL A 30 2.64 4.42 3.84
C VAL A 30 4.02 5.06 3.89
N ALA A 31 4.73 4.95 5.02
CA ALA A 31 6.09 5.48 5.15
C ALA A 31 7.08 4.80 4.22
N LEU A 32 6.95 3.48 4.01
CA LEU A 32 7.77 2.73 3.08
C LEU A 32 7.53 3.19 1.63
N LEU A 33 6.28 3.26 1.19
CA LEU A 33 5.92 3.70 -0.16
C LEU A 33 6.44 5.12 -0.43
N ASN A 34 6.23 6.04 0.50
CA ASN A 34 6.75 7.41 0.41
C ASN A 34 8.30 7.44 0.39
N ALA A 35 8.96 6.58 1.17
CA ALA A 35 10.43 6.46 1.15
C ALA A 35 10.97 5.90 -0.18
N MET A 36 10.20 5.07 -0.87
CA MET A 36 10.49 4.58 -2.22
C MET A 36 10.19 5.61 -3.33
N GLY A 37 9.64 6.77 -2.96
CA GLY A 37 9.31 7.86 -3.88
C GLY A 37 7.91 7.77 -4.48
N PHE A 38 7.03 6.92 -3.93
CA PHE A 38 5.62 6.89 -4.30
C PHE A 38 4.83 7.81 -3.38
N LYS A 39 4.27 8.89 -3.93
CA LYS A 39 3.46 9.82 -3.17
C LYS A 39 2.11 9.18 -2.85
N THR A 40 1.70 9.21 -1.59
CA THR A 40 0.39 8.72 -1.14
C THR A 40 -0.56 9.87 -0.83
N SER A 41 -1.81 9.79 -1.27
CA SER A 41 -2.84 10.83 -1.03
C SER A 41 -3.93 10.43 -0.04
N GLY A 42 -4.06 9.14 0.27
CA GLY A 42 -5.03 8.64 1.24
C GLY A 42 -4.72 7.19 1.62
N SER A 43 -5.21 6.78 2.78
CA SER A 43 -5.12 5.41 3.26
C SER A 43 -6.20 5.13 4.29
N CYS A 44 -6.56 3.85 4.48
CA CYS A 44 -7.47 3.39 5.52
C CYS A 44 -7.09 1.97 5.94
N GLU A 45 -7.20 1.63 7.22
CA GLU A 45 -6.99 0.27 7.73
C GLU A 45 -8.12 -0.71 7.43
N GLY A 46 -9.23 -0.20 6.91
CA GLY A 46 -10.47 -0.95 6.79
C GLY A 46 -11.17 -1.03 8.14
N HIS A 47 -12.41 -0.54 8.20
CA HIS A 47 -13.17 -0.50 9.44
C HIS A 47 -14.58 -1.04 9.19
N MET A 48 -14.97 -2.12 9.88
CA MET A 48 -16.36 -2.58 9.92
C MET A 48 -17.15 -1.70 10.89
N THR A 49 -17.61 -0.55 10.43
CA THR A 49 -18.50 0.32 11.23
C THR A 49 -19.59 0.88 10.34
N ARG A 50 -20.73 1.23 10.93
CA ARG A 50 -21.92 1.75 10.20
C ARG A 50 -21.64 2.95 9.28
N ASN A 51 -20.55 3.68 9.54
CA ASN A 51 -20.22 4.94 8.88
C ASN A 51 -19.05 4.85 7.90
N TYR A 52 -18.37 3.71 7.80
CA TYR A 52 -17.18 3.54 6.96
C TYR A 52 -17.43 2.43 5.95
N ALA A 53 -17.34 2.76 4.66
CA ALA A 53 -17.74 1.88 3.57
C ALA A 53 -16.67 0.85 3.17
N ASP A 54 -15.41 1.08 3.53
CA ASP A 54 -14.29 0.24 3.13
C ASP A 54 -13.88 -0.70 4.28
N ILE A 55 -14.18 -1.99 4.09
CA ILE A 55 -13.85 -3.06 5.04
C ILE A 55 -12.39 -3.52 4.88
N VAL A 56 -11.82 -3.33 3.69
CA VAL A 56 -10.47 -3.83 3.34
C VAL A 56 -9.46 -2.68 3.42
N PRO A 57 -8.29 -2.88 4.06
CA PRO A 57 -7.24 -1.87 4.11
C PRO A 57 -6.79 -1.45 2.72
N TRP A 58 -6.53 -0.15 2.53
CA TRP A 58 -6.10 0.37 1.25
C TRP A 58 -5.19 1.59 1.36
N ILE A 59 -4.40 1.82 0.31
CA ILE A 59 -3.54 3.00 0.15
C ILE A 59 -3.71 3.54 -1.27
N HIS A 60 -3.96 4.84 -1.40
CA HIS A 60 -3.94 5.57 -2.66
C HIS A 60 -2.53 6.07 -2.97
N VAL A 61 -2.02 5.70 -4.14
CA VAL A 61 -0.75 6.17 -4.68
C VAL A 61 -1.02 7.07 -5.89
N ASP A 62 -0.53 8.30 -5.80
CA ASP A 62 -0.70 9.31 -6.85
C ASP A 62 0.24 9.01 -8.00
N VAL A 63 -0.32 8.69 -9.17
CA VAL A 63 0.44 8.52 -10.41
C VAL A 63 0.16 9.64 -11.41
N ASN A 64 -0.90 10.44 -11.23
CA ASN A 64 -1.21 11.67 -11.98
C ASN A 64 -1.10 11.51 -13.50
N HIS A 65 -1.66 10.43 -14.04
CA HIS A 65 -1.59 10.07 -15.46
C HIS A 65 -0.17 9.85 -16.03
N ASP A 66 0.84 9.71 -15.17
CA ASP A 66 2.22 9.40 -15.56
C ASP A 66 2.41 7.88 -15.69
N LYS A 67 2.44 7.40 -16.94
CA LYS A 67 2.62 5.96 -17.26
C LYS A 67 3.89 5.35 -16.67
N LYS A 68 4.97 6.12 -16.52
CA LYS A 68 6.22 5.60 -15.94
C LYS A 68 6.05 5.37 -14.44
N LYS A 69 5.37 6.27 -13.74
CA LYS A 69 5.04 6.09 -12.31
C LYS A 69 4.07 4.93 -12.13
N GLU A 70 3.02 4.88 -12.95
CA GLU A 70 2.05 3.78 -12.94
C GLU A 70 2.73 2.42 -13.07
N LEU A 71 3.57 2.25 -14.10
CA LEU A 71 4.29 1.00 -14.34
C LEU A 71 5.21 0.62 -13.17
N ARG A 72 5.89 1.59 -12.56
CA ARG A 72 6.76 1.35 -11.40
C ARG A 72 5.98 0.83 -10.20
N VAL A 73 4.78 1.36 -9.94
CA VAL A 73 3.92 0.88 -8.85
C VAL A 73 3.42 -0.53 -9.15
N ARG A 74 2.90 -0.78 -10.36
CA ARG A 74 2.42 -2.11 -10.75
C ARG A 74 3.52 -3.17 -10.64
N LYS A 75 4.72 -2.87 -11.15
CA LYS A 75 5.88 -3.76 -11.08
C LYS A 75 6.29 -4.06 -9.64
N LEU A 76 6.24 -3.07 -8.74
CA LEU A 76 6.53 -3.30 -7.31
C LEU A 76 5.58 -4.34 -6.70
N ILE A 77 4.27 -4.21 -6.96
CA ILE A 77 3.27 -5.14 -6.44
C ILE A 77 3.41 -6.53 -7.07
N GLU A 78 3.69 -6.59 -8.37
CA GLU A 78 3.97 -7.85 -9.07
C GLU A 78 5.22 -8.55 -8.51
N GLU A 79 6.30 -7.82 -8.29
CA GLU A 79 7.53 -8.35 -7.69
C GLU A 79 7.27 -8.87 -6.28
N TYR A 80 6.59 -8.08 -5.44
CA TYR A 80 6.16 -8.51 -4.11
C TYR A 80 5.47 -9.87 -4.16
N TRP A 81 4.55 -10.05 -5.11
CA TRP A 81 3.84 -11.31 -5.29
C TRP A 81 4.72 -12.46 -5.76
N LYS A 82 5.62 -12.22 -6.71
CA LYS A 82 6.58 -13.25 -7.16
C LYS A 82 7.38 -13.83 -6.00
N TYR A 83 7.77 -12.99 -5.04
CA TYR A 83 8.52 -13.44 -3.86
C TYR A 83 7.66 -14.13 -2.79
N ARG A 84 6.37 -13.77 -2.69
CA ARG A 84 5.46 -14.24 -1.63
C ARG A 84 4.41 -15.24 -2.14
N LYS A 85 4.69 -16.00 -3.20
CA LYS A 85 3.85 -17.12 -3.65
C LYS A 85 4.11 -18.37 -2.77
N PRO A 86 3.31 -18.69 -1.73
CA PRO A 86 3.02 -20.09 -1.46
C PRO A 86 2.09 -20.62 -2.57
N ALA A 87 2.07 -21.93 -2.76
CA ALA A 87 1.22 -22.60 -3.76
C ALA A 87 -0.30 -22.40 -3.54
N HIS A 88 -0.72 -21.84 -2.39
CA HIS A 88 -2.12 -21.57 -2.04
C HIS A 88 -2.25 -20.21 -1.33
N ILE A 89 -2.49 -19.14 -2.07
CA ILE A 89 -2.85 -17.82 -1.53
C ILE A 89 -4.38 -17.78 -1.47
N ALA A 90 -4.96 -17.84 -0.26
CA ALA A 90 -6.38 -17.62 -0.08
C ALA A 90 -6.76 -16.20 -0.54
N GLU A 91 -7.94 -15.99 -1.13
CA GLU A 91 -8.34 -14.70 -1.72
C GLU A 91 -8.23 -13.52 -0.74
N ASP A 92 -8.44 -13.77 0.55
CA ASP A 92 -8.35 -12.81 1.64
C ASP A 92 -6.91 -12.38 2.00
N THR A 93 -5.89 -12.99 1.38
CA THR A 93 -4.48 -12.59 1.49
C THR A 93 -4.01 -11.76 0.29
N GLN A 94 -4.89 -11.52 -0.70
CA GLN A 94 -4.50 -10.87 -1.94
C GLN A 94 -4.35 -9.34 -1.81
N ILE A 95 -3.18 -8.80 -2.19
CA ILE A 95 -3.04 -7.41 -2.63
C ILE A 95 -3.64 -7.25 -4.04
N ARG A 96 -4.60 -6.33 -4.18
CA ARG A 96 -5.25 -5.96 -5.44
C ARG A 96 -4.89 -4.53 -5.82
N LEU A 97 -4.88 -4.25 -7.11
CA LEU A 97 -4.75 -2.89 -7.64
C LEU A 97 -6.07 -2.46 -8.28
N ARG A 98 -6.57 -1.29 -7.90
CA ARG A 98 -7.67 -0.62 -8.58
C ARG A 98 -7.22 0.70 -9.16
N ASP A 99 -7.68 0.96 -10.37
CA ASP A 99 -7.42 2.19 -11.10
C ASP A 99 -8.51 3.21 -10.77
N LEU A 100 -8.12 4.39 -10.30
CA LEU A 100 -9.01 5.50 -9.99
C LEU A 100 -8.67 6.70 -10.87
N GLY A 101 -9.70 7.47 -11.25
CA GLY A 101 -9.54 8.62 -12.16
C GLY A 101 -9.02 8.21 -13.53
N LYS A 102 -9.62 7.20 -14.16
CA LYS A 102 -9.22 6.74 -15.50
C LYS A 102 -9.46 7.83 -16.54
N ASN A 103 -8.49 8.04 -17.42
CA ASN A 103 -8.65 8.77 -18.67
C ASN A 103 -8.60 7.78 -19.82
N GLU A 104 -9.77 7.40 -20.33
CA GLU A 104 -9.93 6.36 -21.36
C GLU A 104 -9.21 6.74 -22.67
N LYS A 105 -9.31 8.00 -23.10
CA LYS A 105 -8.68 8.48 -24.34
C LYS A 105 -7.16 8.32 -24.32
N ARG A 106 -6.52 8.52 -23.15
CA ARG A 106 -5.06 8.43 -23.00
C ARG A 106 -4.58 7.07 -22.50
N GLY A 107 -5.50 6.22 -22.03
CA GLY A 107 -5.18 4.97 -21.33
C GLY A 107 -4.26 5.23 -20.14
N THR A 108 -4.64 6.18 -19.28
CA THR A 108 -3.86 6.58 -18.09
C THR A 108 -4.76 6.66 -16.87
N VAL A 109 -4.18 6.56 -15.68
CA VAL A 109 -4.91 6.62 -14.41
C VAL A 109 -4.34 7.73 -13.54
N ASP A 110 -5.18 8.36 -12.72
CA ASP A 110 -4.74 9.40 -11.79
C ASP A 110 -4.15 8.76 -10.51
N ILE A 111 -4.87 7.81 -9.94
CA ILE A 111 -4.53 7.16 -8.68
C ILE A 111 -4.55 5.64 -8.86
N LEU A 112 -3.55 4.96 -8.29
CA LEU A 112 -3.57 3.53 -8.07
C LEU A 112 -3.93 3.25 -6.61
N ARG A 113 -5.08 2.61 -6.39
CA ARG A 113 -5.49 2.12 -5.08
C ARG A 113 -4.94 0.71 -4.87
N ILE A 114 -4.05 0.56 -3.89
CA ILE A 114 -3.52 -0.71 -3.42
C ILE A 114 -4.45 -1.20 -2.32
N GLU A 115 -5.22 -2.26 -2.56
CA GLU A 115 -6.05 -2.91 -1.55
C GLU A 115 -5.28 -4.10 -0.98
N ILE A 116 -5.17 -4.18 0.34
CA ILE A 116 -4.41 -5.22 1.03
C ILE A 116 -5.40 -6.19 1.66
N GLY A 117 -5.37 -7.46 1.26
CA GLY A 117 -6.24 -8.49 1.84
C GLY A 117 -6.18 -8.53 3.37
N LEU A 118 -7.32 -8.77 4.01
CA LEU A 118 -7.45 -8.74 5.48
C LEU A 118 -6.47 -9.68 6.18
N SER A 119 -6.36 -10.94 5.71
CA SER A 119 -5.42 -11.89 6.28
C SER A 119 -3.97 -11.46 6.05
N HIS A 120 -3.69 -10.72 4.98
CA HIS A 120 -2.35 -10.18 4.74
C HIS A 120 -2.01 -9.05 5.72
N PHE A 121 -2.98 -8.17 5.97
CA PHE A 121 -2.82 -6.99 6.79
C PHE A 121 -2.81 -7.32 8.30
N TYR A 122 -3.69 -8.22 8.73
CA TYR A 122 -3.91 -8.55 10.14
C TYR A 122 -3.20 -9.83 10.61
N ARG A 123 -2.80 -10.78 9.75
CA ARG A 123 -2.03 -11.96 10.20
C ARG A 123 -0.53 -11.67 10.27
N VAL A 124 0.00 -11.80 11.47
CA VAL A 124 1.41 -12.14 11.73
C VAL A 124 1.59 -13.60 11.29
N VAL A 125 1.90 -13.85 10.01
CA VAL A 125 2.27 -15.21 9.56
C VAL A 125 3.64 -15.54 10.18
N PRO A 126 3.77 -16.55 11.06
CA PRO A 126 5.06 -16.92 11.61
C PRO A 126 5.80 -17.75 10.54
N TYR A 127 6.38 -17.10 9.53
CA TYR A 127 7.13 -17.80 8.48
C TYR A 127 8.63 -17.53 8.56
N LYS A 128 9.37 -18.57 8.93
CA LYS A 128 10.83 -18.65 8.83
C LYS A 128 11.24 -18.87 7.37
N ALA A 129 11.28 -17.81 6.56
CA ALA A 129 11.96 -17.87 5.26
C ALA A 129 12.99 -16.76 5.14
N ARG A 130 14.20 -17.14 4.72
CA ARG A 130 15.32 -16.26 4.40
C ARG A 130 14.83 -15.13 3.48
N ILE A 131 14.74 -13.92 4.02
CA ILE A 131 14.34 -12.71 3.30
C ILE A 131 15.50 -12.29 2.38
N PRO A 132 15.38 -12.31 1.03
CA PRO A 132 16.39 -11.72 0.17
C PRO A 132 16.01 -10.26 -0.12
N ARG A 133 16.97 -9.37 0.13
CA ARG A 133 17.04 -7.93 -0.23
C ARG A 133 16.19 -6.94 0.58
N PRO A 134 16.65 -5.67 0.71
CA PRO A 134 16.17 -4.77 1.76
C PRO A 134 14.69 -4.43 1.65
N VAL A 135 14.14 -4.28 0.45
CA VAL A 135 12.82 -3.66 0.21
C VAL A 135 11.64 -4.48 0.77
N LEU A 136 11.77 -5.80 0.87
CA LEU A 136 10.67 -6.69 1.26
C LEU A 136 10.59 -6.97 2.76
N LYS A 137 11.66 -6.74 3.53
CA LYS A 137 11.62 -6.80 5.00
C LYS A 137 10.70 -5.73 5.62
N TRP A 138 10.32 -4.70 4.87
CA TRP A 138 9.58 -3.55 5.39
C TRP A 138 8.06 -3.67 5.27
N PHE A 139 7.56 -4.69 4.55
CA PHE A 139 6.13 -5.01 4.46
C PHE A 139 5.67 -6.01 5.54
N LEU A 140 6.61 -6.61 6.28
CA LEU A 140 6.39 -7.61 7.35
C LEU A 140 6.94 -7.07 8.68
#